data_AF-A0A534YS30-F1
#
_entry.id   AF-A0A534YS30-F1
#
_cell.length_a   1.000
_cell.length_b   1.000
_cell.length_c   1.000
_cell.angle_alpha   90.00
_cell.angle_beta   90.00
_cell.angle_gamma   90.00
#
_symmetry.space_group_name_H-M   'P 1'
#
loop_
_entity.id
_entity.type
_entity.pdbx_description
1 polymer ?
#
loop_
_entity_poly.entity_id
_entity_poly.type
_entity_poly.pdbx_seq_one_letter_code
_entity_poly.pdbx_strand_id
1 'polypeptide(L)'
;MTVAPPARTSGAGRRVDITPAISEEAPSMDEAKRGGLLTTLAILFALVAIEDLLKPFKLEGPQTGLVFLGTRQTGLANTILGSALGVILLAYAAGIWRMRRYAIRIAWLYAAYVIINLLLFTTRNPAPQNRGEMIFGIVYAIGAIAITVGSASALTRRRVDLS
;
A
#
# COMPACT_ATOMS: atom_id res chain seq x y z
N MET A 1 -76.68 -7.54 39.16
CA MET A 1 -76.62 -7.78 37.70
C MET A 1 -75.97 -6.57 37.06
N THR A 2 -75.01 -6.79 36.14
CA THR A 2 -74.58 -5.83 35.09
C THR A 2 -73.55 -4.77 35.51
N VAL A 3 -72.42 -4.50 34.81
CA VAL A 3 -71.67 -5.10 33.68
C VAL A 3 -70.23 -4.53 33.79
N ALA A 4 -69.20 -5.34 33.51
CA ALA A 4 -67.81 -4.91 33.40
C ALA A 4 -67.51 -4.28 32.02
N PRO A 5 -66.56 -3.32 31.90
CA PRO A 5 -66.29 -2.63 30.64
C PRO A 5 -65.51 -3.49 29.62
N PRO A 6 -65.69 -3.26 28.30
CA PRO A 6 -65.09 -4.08 27.25
C PRO A 6 -63.60 -3.77 27.00
N ALA A 7 -62.84 -4.83 26.71
CA ALA A 7 -61.43 -4.77 26.30
C ALA A 7 -61.28 -4.25 24.86
N ARG A 8 -60.31 -3.34 24.63
CA ARG A 8 -59.91 -2.88 23.30
C ARG A 8 -58.97 -3.91 22.66
N THR A 9 -59.37 -4.50 21.55
CA THR A 9 -58.48 -5.22 20.63
C THR A 9 -57.87 -4.21 19.65
N SER A 10 -56.59 -3.87 19.86
CA SER A 10 -55.81 -3.03 18.94
C SER A 10 -55.27 -3.87 17.80
N GLY A 11 -55.43 -3.39 16.57
CA GLY A 11 -55.16 -4.11 15.33
C GLY A 11 -53.71 -4.55 15.17
N ALA A 12 -53.52 -5.83 14.85
CA ALA A 12 -52.25 -6.38 14.42
C ALA A 12 -51.98 -5.95 12.98
N GLY A 13 -51.28 -4.82 12.82
CA GLY A 13 -50.67 -4.40 11.57
C GLY A 13 -49.61 -5.41 11.13
N ARG A 14 -49.82 -6.01 9.96
CA ARG A 14 -48.87 -6.86 9.23
C ARG A 14 -47.62 -6.03 8.87
N ARG A 15 -46.57 -6.09 9.68
CA ARG A 15 -45.22 -5.68 9.24
C ARG A 15 -44.63 -6.83 8.42
N VAL A 16 -44.57 -6.63 7.11
CA VAL A 16 -43.72 -7.42 6.23
C VAL A 16 -42.30 -6.89 6.42
N ASP A 17 -41.47 -7.61 7.18
CA ASP A 17 -40.05 -7.33 7.27
C ASP A 17 -39.40 -7.71 5.93
N ILE A 18 -39.22 -6.71 5.07
CA ILE A 18 -38.31 -6.80 3.94
C ILE A 18 -36.96 -6.30 4.44
N THR A 19 -36.22 -7.17 5.15
CA THR A 19 -34.79 -6.96 5.33
C THR A 19 -34.11 -7.48 4.06
N PRO A 20 -33.53 -6.63 3.21
CA PRO A 20 -32.70 -7.14 2.13
C PRO A 20 -31.47 -7.77 2.79
N ALA A 21 -31.31 -9.07 2.59
CA ALA A 21 -30.08 -9.80 2.86
C ALA A 21 -28.99 -9.26 1.92
N ILE A 22 -28.45 -8.09 2.23
CA ILE A 22 -27.09 -7.77 1.85
C ILE A 22 -26.26 -8.45 2.92
N SER A 23 -25.82 -9.67 2.63
CA SER A 23 -24.71 -10.28 3.35
C SER A 23 -23.52 -9.33 3.18
N GLU A 24 -23.40 -8.34 4.07
CA GLU A 24 -22.11 -7.73 4.36
C GLU A 24 -21.24 -8.87 4.87
N GLU A 25 -20.45 -9.43 3.96
CA GLU A 25 -19.37 -10.33 4.28
C GLU A 25 -18.46 -9.57 5.25
N ALA A 26 -18.63 -9.82 6.54
CA ALA A 26 -17.90 -9.14 7.59
C ALA A 26 -16.40 -9.27 7.25
N PRO A 27 -15.67 -8.16 7.12
CA PRO A 27 -14.26 -8.22 6.76
C PRO A 27 -13.55 -9.14 7.75
N SER A 28 -12.74 -10.06 7.23
CA SER A 28 -12.01 -11.02 8.06
C SER A 28 -11.31 -10.29 9.22
N MET A 29 -11.25 -10.91 10.41
CA MET A 29 -10.72 -10.25 11.62
C MET A 29 -9.30 -9.66 11.44
N ASP A 30 -8.51 -10.21 10.51
CA ASP A 30 -7.19 -9.70 10.13
C ASP A 30 -7.26 -8.37 9.37
N GLU A 31 -8.29 -8.20 8.52
CA GLU A 31 -8.56 -6.97 7.78
C GLU A 31 -9.08 -5.86 8.68
N ALA A 32 -9.88 -6.21 9.69
CA ALA A 32 -10.33 -5.27 10.73
C ALA A 32 -9.14 -4.67 11.52
N LYS A 33 -8.10 -5.47 11.78
CA LYS A 33 -6.92 -5.03 12.56
C LYS A 33 -5.96 -4.15 11.75
N ARG A 34 -5.74 -4.48 10.47
CA ARG A 34 -4.80 -3.76 9.58
C ARG A 34 -5.44 -2.57 8.83
N GLY A 35 -6.72 -2.69 8.48
CA GLY A 35 -7.44 -1.72 7.65
C GLY A 35 -7.09 -1.79 6.16
N GLY A 36 -8.05 -1.47 5.30
CA GLY A 36 -7.92 -1.61 3.84
C GLY A 36 -6.70 -0.90 3.24
N LEU A 37 -6.40 0.33 3.66
CA LEU A 37 -5.24 1.09 3.15
C LEU A 37 -3.90 0.35 3.36
N LEU A 38 -3.65 -0.17 4.56
CA LEU A 38 -2.41 -0.88 4.86
C LEU A 38 -2.36 -2.25 4.18
N THR A 39 -3.51 -2.90 3.98
CA THR A 39 -3.62 -4.10 3.14
C THR A 39 -3.21 -3.79 1.71
N THR A 40 -3.78 -2.75 1.09
CA THR A 40 -3.43 -2.34 -0.27
C THR A 40 -1.96 -2.01 -0.39
N LEU A 41 -1.40 -1.23 0.55
CA LEU A 41 0.03 -0.88 0.55
C LEU A 41 0.91 -2.13 0.69
N ALA A 42 0.57 -3.08 1.56
CA ALA A 42 1.32 -4.32 1.71
C ALA A 42 1.35 -5.13 0.41
N ILE A 43 0.22 -5.23 -0.29
CA ILE A 43 0.13 -5.91 -1.59
C ILE A 43 0.98 -5.18 -2.63
N LEU A 44 0.84 -3.85 -2.75
CA LEU A 44 1.62 -3.06 -3.71
C LEU A 44 3.13 -3.22 -3.48
N PHE A 45 3.60 -3.12 -2.22
CA PHE A 45 5.00 -3.33 -1.91
C PHE A 45 5.47 -4.77 -2.16
N ALA A 46 4.60 -5.77 -1.92
CA ALA A 46 4.93 -7.16 -2.24
C ALA A 46 5.07 -7.38 -3.76
N LEU A 47 4.22 -6.76 -4.58
CA LEU A 47 4.33 -6.84 -6.04
C LEU A 47 5.63 -6.21 -6.55
N VAL A 48 5.94 -4.99 -6.08
CA VAL A 48 7.22 -4.33 -6.42
C VAL A 48 8.41 -5.16 -5.96
N ALA A 49 8.34 -5.76 -4.76
CA ALA A 49 9.39 -6.63 -4.25
C ALA A 49 9.62 -7.86 -5.13
N ILE A 50 8.55 -8.49 -5.63
CA ILE A 50 8.63 -9.64 -6.52
C ILE A 50 9.26 -9.24 -7.86
N GLU A 51 8.85 -8.11 -8.43
CA GLU A 51 9.48 -7.57 -9.64
C GLU A 51 11.00 -7.40 -9.45
N ASP A 52 11.41 -6.72 -8.38
CA ASP A 52 12.82 -6.49 -8.04
C ASP A 52 13.61 -7.79 -7.78
N LEU A 53 12.99 -8.80 -7.16
CA LEU A 53 13.57 -10.12 -6.95
C LEU A 53 13.75 -10.90 -8.25
N LEU A 54 12.91 -10.63 -9.25
CA LEU A 54 12.94 -11.31 -10.54
C LEU A 54 13.90 -10.68 -11.56
N LYS A 55 14.55 -9.56 -11.22
CA LYS A 55 15.61 -8.94 -12.04
C LYS A 55 16.74 -9.87 -12.52
N PRO A 56 17.21 -10.88 -11.76
CA PRO A 56 18.19 -11.85 -12.24
C PRO A 56 17.74 -12.63 -13.49
N PHE A 57 16.43 -12.79 -13.67
CA PHE A 57 15.85 -13.52 -14.81
C PHE A 57 15.73 -12.68 -16.07
N LYS A 58 16.06 -11.38 -16.02
CA LYS A 58 16.06 -10.45 -17.18
C LYS A 58 14.74 -10.49 -17.97
N LEU A 59 13.62 -10.59 -17.26
CA LEU A 59 12.27 -10.58 -17.85
C LEU A 59 11.89 -9.18 -18.37
N GLU A 60 12.67 -8.17 -18.00
CA GLU A 60 12.44 -6.76 -18.29
C GLU A 60 13.33 -6.28 -19.46
N GLY A 61 12.89 -5.25 -20.20
CA GLY A 61 13.61 -4.72 -21.37
C GLY A 61 14.89 -3.94 -21.04
N PRO A 62 15.65 -3.44 -22.05
CA PRO A 62 16.91 -2.72 -21.83
C PRO A 62 16.79 -1.41 -21.03
N GLN A 63 15.57 -0.87 -20.87
CA GLN A 63 15.32 0.42 -20.22
C GLN A 63 14.87 0.30 -18.76
N THR A 64 14.67 -0.91 -18.25
CA THR A 64 14.18 -1.18 -16.90
C THR A 64 15.36 -1.54 -15.99
N GLY A 65 15.75 -0.57 -15.18
CA GLY A 65 16.85 -0.72 -14.24
C GLY A 65 16.53 0.01 -12.95
N LEU A 66 16.92 -0.58 -11.83
CA LEU A 66 16.84 0.07 -10.53
C LEU A 66 17.61 1.38 -10.60
N VAL A 67 16.95 2.48 -10.26
CA VAL A 67 17.65 3.73 -10.01
C VAL A 67 18.18 3.66 -8.59
N PHE A 68 19.50 3.58 -8.45
CA PHE A 68 20.18 3.58 -7.17
C PHE A 68 21.07 4.83 -7.08
N LEU A 69 20.83 5.64 -6.05
CA LEU A 69 21.48 6.95 -5.84
C LEU A 69 21.47 7.82 -7.10
N GLY A 70 20.31 7.89 -7.76
CA GLY A 70 20.10 8.70 -8.95
C GLY A 70 20.73 8.15 -10.23
N THR A 71 21.32 6.96 -10.21
CA THR A 71 21.90 6.32 -11.40
C THR A 71 21.15 5.04 -11.75
N ARG A 72 20.69 4.94 -13.00
CA ARG A 72 20.02 3.74 -13.49
C ARG A 72 21.07 2.63 -13.64
N GLN A 73 20.92 1.58 -12.84
CA GLN A 73 21.83 0.45 -12.85
C GLN A 73 21.55 -0.45 -14.06
N THR A 74 22.60 -1.08 -14.58
CA THR A 74 22.52 -2.09 -15.64
C THR A 74 23.35 -3.31 -15.28
N GLY A 75 23.12 -4.42 -15.98
CA GLY A 75 23.90 -5.65 -15.80
C GLY A 75 23.90 -6.17 -14.37
N LEU A 76 25.07 -6.58 -13.88
CA LEU A 76 25.24 -7.24 -12.59
C LEU A 76 24.88 -6.34 -11.40
N ALA A 77 25.16 -5.03 -11.48
CA ALA A 77 24.80 -4.09 -10.42
C ALA A 77 23.28 -3.99 -10.25
N ASN A 78 22.54 -3.96 -11.36
CA ASN A 78 21.06 -3.95 -11.34
C ASN A 78 20.51 -5.24 -10.71
N THR A 79 21.09 -6.39 -11.07
CA THR A 79 20.68 -7.68 -10.52
C THR A 79 20.87 -7.74 -9.01
N ILE A 80 22.06 -7.41 -8.51
CA ILE A 80 22.36 -7.50 -7.08
C ILE A 80 21.57 -6.47 -6.27
N LEU A 81 21.61 -5.20 -6.67
CA LEU A 81 20.94 -4.13 -5.93
C LEU A 81 19.42 -4.24 -6.04
N GLY A 82 18.90 -4.63 -7.20
CA GLY A 82 17.49 -4.93 -7.43
C GLY A 82 17.01 -6.02 -6.50
N SER A 83 17.62 -7.21 -6.54
CA SER A 83 17.22 -8.31 -5.67
C SER A 83 17.38 -7.97 -4.19
N ALA A 84 18.43 -7.25 -3.79
CA ALA A 84 18.60 -6.81 -2.41
C ALA A 84 17.46 -5.87 -1.97
N LEU A 85 17.08 -4.89 -2.81
CA LEU A 85 15.96 -4.00 -2.53
C LEU A 85 14.63 -4.77 -2.48
N GLY A 86 14.44 -5.73 -3.38
CA GLY A 86 13.29 -6.64 -3.38
C GLY A 86 13.15 -7.41 -2.08
N VAL A 87 14.24 -7.96 -1.52
CA VAL A 87 14.22 -8.61 -0.20
C VAL A 87 13.80 -7.62 0.91
N ILE A 88 14.35 -6.40 0.90
CA ILE A 88 14.00 -5.37 1.90
C ILE A 88 12.53 -4.99 1.79
N LEU A 89 12.01 -4.80 0.57
CA LEU A 89 10.62 -4.47 0.31
C LEU A 89 9.67 -5.62 0.68
N LEU A 90 10.09 -6.87 0.45
CA LEU A 90 9.31 -8.04 0.88
C LEU A 90 9.23 -8.11 2.41
N ALA A 91 10.35 -7.84 3.11
CA ALA A 91 10.36 -7.74 4.56
C ALA A 91 9.47 -6.57 5.04
N TYR A 92 9.48 -5.44 4.34
CA TYR A 92 8.59 -4.32 4.64
C TYR A 92 7.11 -4.70 4.50
N ALA A 93 6.74 -5.29 3.35
CA ALA A 93 5.39 -5.76 3.06
C ALA A 93 4.93 -6.79 4.10
N ALA A 94 5.76 -7.78 4.43
CA ALA A 94 5.48 -8.76 5.48
C ALA A 94 5.31 -8.10 6.86
N GLY A 95 6.09 -7.06 7.14
CA GLY A 95 6.00 -6.25 8.34
C GLY A 95 4.69 -5.47 8.44
N ILE A 96 4.24 -4.85 7.35
CA ILE A 96 2.91 -4.20 7.28
C ILE A 96 1.81 -5.25 7.44
N TRP A 97 1.90 -6.36 6.69
CA TRP A 97 0.89 -7.43 6.68
C TRP A 97 0.65 -7.99 8.09
N ARG A 98 1.74 -8.23 8.82
CA ARG A 98 1.72 -8.79 10.18
C ARG A 98 1.66 -7.72 11.27
N MET A 99 1.50 -6.44 10.91
CA MET A 99 1.46 -5.31 11.85
C MET A 99 2.64 -5.37 12.86
N ARG A 100 3.87 -5.41 12.33
CA ARG A 100 5.11 -5.50 13.13
C ARG A 100 5.76 -4.14 13.33
N ARG A 101 6.27 -3.88 14.53
CA ARG A 101 6.86 -2.58 14.89
C ARG A 101 8.13 -2.23 14.10
N TYR A 102 8.89 -3.23 13.63
CA TYR A 102 10.07 -2.99 12.79
C TYR A 102 9.73 -2.33 11.45
N ALA A 103 8.50 -2.54 10.93
CA ALA A 103 8.09 -2.02 9.64
C ALA A 103 8.06 -0.48 9.62
N ILE A 104 7.87 0.18 10.77
CA ILE A 104 7.99 1.64 10.87
C ILE A 104 9.40 2.11 10.49
N ARG A 105 10.44 1.41 10.96
CA ARG A 105 11.82 1.79 10.66
C ARG A 105 12.10 1.62 9.17
N ILE A 106 11.70 0.50 8.60
CA ILE A 106 11.87 0.23 7.17
C ILE A 106 11.10 1.26 6.33
N ALA A 107 9.88 1.63 6.73
CA ALA A 107 9.07 2.62 6.04
C ALA A 107 9.79 3.98 5.91
N TRP A 108 10.31 4.50 7.02
CA TRP A 108 11.00 5.78 7.03
C TRP A 108 12.35 5.73 6.30
N LEU A 109 13.10 4.63 6.43
CA LEU A 109 14.34 4.43 5.67
C LEU A 109 14.08 4.38 4.16
N TYR A 110 13.03 3.66 3.74
CA TYR A 110 12.66 3.55 2.34
C TYR A 110 12.15 4.88 1.78
N ALA A 111 11.33 5.62 2.54
CA ALA A 111 10.88 6.95 2.14
C ALA A 111 12.05 7.93 1.98
N ALA A 112 13.00 7.94 2.93
CA ALA A 112 14.21 8.75 2.83
C ALA A 112 15.05 8.36 1.61
N TYR A 113 15.24 7.05 1.38
CA TYR A 113 15.93 6.54 0.19
C TYR A 113 15.27 7.05 -1.09
N VAL A 114 13.95 6.91 -1.25
CA VAL A 114 13.22 7.35 -2.45
C VAL A 114 13.38 8.85 -2.70
N ILE A 115 13.29 9.67 -1.65
CA ILE A 115 13.48 11.13 -1.77
C ILE A 115 14.90 11.45 -2.22
N ILE A 116 15.91 10.89 -1.57
CA ILE A 116 17.32 11.10 -1.93
C ILE A 116 17.57 10.62 -3.36
N ASN A 117 17.01 9.45 -3.73
CA ASN A 117 17.18 8.87 -5.03
C ASN A 117 16.56 9.74 -6.13
N LEU A 118 15.39 10.33 -5.89
CA LEU A 118 14.75 11.29 -6.80
C LEU A 118 15.59 12.56 -6.97
N LEU A 119 16.06 13.16 -5.86
CA LEU A 119 16.90 14.36 -5.90
C LEU A 119 18.20 14.11 -6.70
N LEU A 120 18.84 12.96 -6.47
CA LEU A 120 20.03 12.57 -7.20
C LEU A 120 19.71 12.25 -8.67
N PHE A 121 18.56 11.66 -8.97
CA PHE A 121 18.16 11.37 -10.34
C PHE A 121 18.00 12.67 -11.14
N THR A 122 17.31 13.67 -10.59
CA THR A 122 17.11 14.97 -11.24
C THR A 122 18.42 15.73 -11.49
N THR A 123 19.44 15.54 -10.65
CA THR A 123 20.73 16.26 -10.76
C THR A 123 21.78 15.53 -11.60
N ARG A 124 21.71 14.19 -11.69
CA ARG A 124 22.72 13.36 -12.38
C ARG A 124 22.33 12.95 -13.79
N ASN A 125 21.05 13.08 -14.16
CA ASN A 125 20.56 12.64 -15.47
C ASN A 125 20.17 13.84 -16.34
N PRO A 126 20.18 13.67 -17.67
CA PRO A 126 19.73 14.72 -18.58
C PRO A 126 18.33 15.21 -18.24
N ALA A 127 18.10 16.51 -18.47
CA ALA A 127 16.77 17.07 -18.38
C ALA A 127 15.81 16.39 -19.38
N PRO A 128 14.49 16.35 -19.10
CA PRO A 128 13.50 15.78 -20.00
C PRO A 128 13.62 16.36 -21.41
N GLN A 129 13.60 15.52 -22.43
CA GLN A 129 13.76 15.94 -23.83
C GLN A 129 12.46 16.45 -24.45
N ASN A 130 11.33 16.09 -23.85
CA ASN A 130 10.00 16.48 -24.31
C ASN A 130 9.02 16.65 -23.14
N ARG A 131 7.84 17.25 -23.43
CA ARG A 131 6.80 17.48 -22.42
C ARG A 131 6.26 16.19 -21.79
N GLY A 132 6.21 15.10 -22.56
CA GLY A 132 5.72 13.81 -22.07
C GLY A 132 6.60 13.27 -20.95
N GLU A 133 7.92 13.25 -21.16
CA GLU A 133 8.91 12.86 -20.15
C GLU A 133 8.86 13.75 -18.91
N MET A 134 8.68 15.06 -19.09
CA MET A 134 8.57 16.01 -17.98
C MET A 134 7.33 15.72 -17.13
N ILE A 135 6.16 15.56 -17.76
CA ILE A 135 4.90 15.24 -17.04
C ILE A 135 5.02 13.90 -16.33
N PHE A 136 5.53 12.88 -17.02
CA PHE A 136 5.75 11.56 -16.43
C PHE A 136 6.66 11.65 -15.19
N GLY A 137 7.78 12.36 -15.29
CA GLY A 137 8.72 12.54 -14.18
C GLY A 137 8.09 13.25 -12.97
N ILE A 138 7.29 14.28 -13.21
CA ILE A 138 6.57 15.02 -12.14
C ILE A 138 5.54 14.10 -11.46
N VAL A 139 4.68 13.44 -12.25
CA VAL A 139 3.65 12.54 -11.72
C VAL A 139 4.29 11.38 -10.95
N TYR A 140 5.36 10.81 -11.49
CA TYR A 140 6.13 9.77 -10.83
C TYR A 140 6.70 10.25 -9.49
N ALA A 141 7.34 11.42 -9.45
CA ALA A 141 7.92 11.96 -8.22
C ALA A 141 6.86 12.20 -7.14
N ILE A 142 5.72 12.81 -7.50
CA ILE A 142 4.61 13.04 -6.57
C ILE A 142 4.06 11.71 -6.05
N GLY A 143 3.79 10.76 -6.95
CA GLY A 143 3.28 9.44 -6.57
C GLY A 143 4.23 8.67 -5.67
N ALA A 144 5.52 8.65 -6.00
CA ALA A 144 6.55 7.97 -5.23
C ALA A 144 6.67 8.55 -3.81
N ILE A 145 6.70 9.87 -3.67
CA ILE A 145 6.77 10.54 -2.36
C ILE A 145 5.47 10.30 -1.58
N ALA A 146 4.31 10.49 -2.21
CA ALA A 146 3.01 10.32 -1.55
C ALA A 146 2.81 8.88 -1.04
N ILE A 147 3.13 7.86 -1.84
CA ILE A 147 3.01 6.45 -1.45
C ILE A 147 3.98 6.12 -0.32
N THR A 148 5.25 6.50 -0.44
CA THR A 148 6.26 6.13 0.55
C THR A 148 6.06 6.85 1.89
N VAL A 149 5.95 8.18 1.88
CA VAL A 149 5.69 8.97 3.09
C VAL A 149 4.31 8.69 3.66
N GLY A 150 3.30 8.51 2.80
CA GLY A 150 1.95 8.13 3.20
C GLY A 150 1.92 6.77 3.92
N SER A 151 2.64 5.77 3.39
CA SER A 151 2.75 4.46 4.04
C SER A 151 3.44 4.56 5.41
N ALA A 152 4.55 5.29 5.51
CA ALA A 152 5.28 5.50 6.76
C ALA A 152 4.40 6.23 7.80
N SER A 153 3.67 7.25 7.37
CA SER A 153 2.76 8.01 8.22
C SER A 153 1.57 7.16 8.71
N ALA A 154 0.93 6.42 7.80
CA ALA A 154 -0.19 5.54 8.13
C ALA A 154 0.22 4.45 9.14
N LEU A 155 1.39 3.83 8.94
CA LEU A 155 1.91 2.82 9.83
C LEU A 155 2.34 3.40 11.19
N THR A 156 2.94 4.59 11.21
CA THR A 156 3.35 5.28 12.45
C THR A 156 2.14 5.70 13.30
N ARG A 157 1.03 6.09 12.65
CA ARG A 157 -0.24 6.39 13.35
C ARG A 157 -0.79 5.17 14.09
N ARG A 158 -0.57 3.96 13.57
CA ARG A 158 -0.97 2.69 14.19
C ARG A 158 0.10 2.03 15.08
N ARG A 159 1.14 2.76 15.48
CA ARG A 159 2.28 2.21 16.27
C ARG A 159 1.90 1.46 17.55
N VAL A 160 0.74 1.80 18.12
CA VAL A 160 0.20 1.18 19.35
C VAL A 160 -0.40 -0.21 19.08
N ASP A 161 -0.85 -0.45 17.83
CA ASP A 161 -1.43 -1.72 17.38
C ASP A 161 -0.37 -2.71 16.89
N LEU A 162 0.89 -2.26 16.79
CA LEU A 162 2.00 -3.06 16.28
C LEU A 162 2.60 -3.94 17.38
N SER A 163 2.83 -5.20 17.03
CA SER A 163 3.54 -6.19 17.85
C SER A 163 5.06 -6.10 17.75
#